data_AF-A0A6N2LJ25-F1
#
_entry.id   AF-A0A6N2LJ25-F1
#
_cell.length_a   1.000
_cell.length_b   1.000
_cell.length_c   1.000
_cell.angle_alpha   90.00
_cell.angle_beta   90.00
_cell.angle_gamma   90.00
#
_symmetry.space_group_name_H-M   'P 1'
#
loop_
_entity.id
_entity.type
_entity.pdbx_description
1 polymer ?
#
loop_
_entity_poly.entity_id
_entity_poly.type
_entity_poly.pdbx_seq_one_letter_code
_entity_poly.pdbx_strand_id
1 'polypeptide(L)'
;MATTGRKTCPLDVVQDRYEASNGLPLKFTPVNSKKGVIRVHTDLNIKFSAASICHQSTVWKLDSYDEWAKQWFVTTNGVEGNPGPETTRNWFKIEKFQNNYKLVFCPTVCRHCKVMCKDVDHMI
;
A
#
# COMPACT_ATOMS: atom_id res chain seq x y z
N MET A 1 -2.28 -9.32 -6.55
CA MET A 1 -3.53 -8.53 -6.48
C MET A 1 -4.65 -9.34 -7.06
N ALA A 2 -5.81 -9.34 -6.41
CA ALA A 2 -6.94 -10.21 -6.75
C ALA A 2 -8.28 -9.50 -6.46
N THR A 3 -9.36 -10.01 -7.03
CA THR A 3 -10.73 -9.60 -6.65
C THR A 3 -11.10 -10.34 -5.37
N THR A 4 -11.25 -9.62 -4.25
CA THR A 4 -11.65 -10.22 -2.96
C THR A 4 -13.04 -9.80 -2.49
N GLY A 5 -13.52 -8.64 -2.97
CA GLY A 5 -14.85 -8.11 -2.69
C GLY A 5 -15.89 -8.41 -3.77
N ARG A 6 -17.04 -7.73 -3.65
CA ARG A 6 -18.17 -7.85 -4.60
C ARG A 6 -17.93 -7.17 -5.95
N LYS A 7 -16.97 -6.25 -6.02
CA LYS A 7 -16.64 -5.51 -7.24
C LYS A 7 -15.39 -6.10 -7.86
N THR A 8 -15.37 -6.22 -9.18
CA THR A 8 -14.19 -6.70 -9.93
C THR A 8 -13.02 -5.73 -9.85
N CYS A 9 -13.29 -4.42 -9.70
CA CYS A 9 -12.28 -3.37 -9.59
C CYS A 9 -12.65 -2.36 -8.49
N PRO A 10 -11.65 -1.73 -7.82
CA PRO A 10 -10.21 -2.00 -7.94
C PRO A 10 -9.84 -3.40 -7.41
N LEU A 11 -8.66 -3.90 -7.78
CA LEU A 11 -8.14 -5.15 -7.21
C LEU A 11 -7.53 -4.88 -5.84
N ASP A 12 -7.64 -5.85 -4.95
CA ASP A 12 -7.07 -5.78 -3.61
C ASP A 12 -5.66 -6.35 -3.57
N VAL A 13 -4.88 -5.86 -2.62
CA VAL A 13 -3.55 -6.39 -2.34
C VAL A 13 -3.73 -7.65 -1.49
N VAL A 14 -3.17 -8.76 -1.95
CA VAL A 14 -3.27 -10.06 -1.28
C VAL A 14 -1.93 -10.75 -1.31
N GLN A 15 -1.67 -11.58 -0.32
CA GLN A 15 -0.57 -12.55 -0.37
C GLN A 15 -0.99 -13.73 -1.26
N ASP A 16 -0.07 -14.21 -2.11
CA ASP A 16 -0.31 -15.42 -2.89
C ASP A 16 -0.38 -16.63 -1.94
N ARG A 17 -1.31 -17.54 -2.21
CA ARG A 17 -1.50 -18.76 -1.39
C ARG A 17 -0.44 -19.81 -1.68
N TYR A 18 0.20 -19.73 -2.85
CA TYR A 18 1.22 -20.68 -3.24
C TYR A 18 2.61 -20.18 -2.83
N GLU A 19 3.25 -20.88 -1.90
CA GLU A 19 4.53 -20.46 -1.31
C GLU A 19 5.68 -20.35 -2.33
N ALA A 20 5.62 -21.14 -3.42
CA ALA A 20 6.61 -21.08 -4.50
C ALA A 20 6.34 -19.94 -5.51
N SER A 21 5.24 -19.18 -5.34
CA SER A 21 4.95 -17.99 -6.14
C SER A 21 5.67 -16.77 -5.57
N ASN A 22 6.38 -16.04 -6.43
CA ASN A 22 6.95 -14.72 -6.09
C ASN A 22 5.92 -13.59 -6.18
N GLY A 23 4.66 -13.89 -6.54
CA GLY A 23 3.63 -12.89 -6.78
C GLY A 23 3.93 -11.98 -7.98
N LEU A 24 3.40 -10.76 -7.93
CA LEU A 24 3.58 -9.76 -8.99
C LEU A 24 4.68 -8.75 -8.64
N PRO A 25 5.53 -8.37 -9.60
CA PRO A 25 6.59 -7.39 -9.37
C PRO A 25 5.99 -6.00 -9.04
N LEU A 26 6.66 -5.28 -8.15
CA LEU A 26 6.26 -3.93 -7.72
C LEU A 26 7.45 -2.98 -7.62
N LYS A 27 7.15 -1.69 -7.52
CA LYS A 27 8.12 -0.60 -7.35
C LYS A 27 7.79 0.22 -6.12
N PHE A 28 8.83 0.74 -5.50
CA PHE A 28 8.77 1.72 -4.42
C PHE A 28 9.19 3.08 -4.94
N THR A 29 8.40 4.11 -4.65
CA THR A 29 8.73 5.51 -4.95
C THR A 29 8.76 6.29 -3.64
N PRO A 30 9.91 6.82 -3.20
CA PRO A 30 9.97 7.57 -1.95
C PRO A 30 9.29 8.92 -2.08
N VAL A 31 8.79 9.44 -0.95
CA VAL A 31 8.12 10.75 -0.85
C VAL A 31 8.92 11.89 -1.51
N ASN A 32 10.25 11.81 -1.43
CA ASN A 32 11.14 12.61 -2.26
C ASN A 32 11.59 11.78 -3.47
N SER A 33 10.86 11.89 -4.57
CA SER A 33 11.08 11.12 -5.80
C SER A 33 12.44 11.32 -6.45
N LYS A 34 13.19 12.36 -6.08
CA LYS A 34 14.56 12.60 -6.55
C LYS A 34 15.59 11.66 -5.90
N LYS A 35 15.22 10.98 -4.80
CA LYS A 35 16.10 10.03 -4.12
C LYS A 35 15.91 8.63 -4.70
N GLY A 36 16.98 8.02 -5.21
CA GLY A 36 16.94 6.65 -5.76
C GLY A 36 17.04 5.53 -4.72
N VAL A 37 17.50 5.83 -3.50
CA VAL A 37 17.66 4.82 -2.44
C VAL A 37 16.42 4.76 -1.56
N ILE A 38 15.77 3.60 -1.53
CA ILE A 38 14.66 3.29 -0.62
C ILE A 38 15.23 3.06 0.78
N ARG A 39 14.73 3.83 1.75
CA ARG A 39 15.17 3.76 3.15
C ARG A 39 14.01 3.32 4.03
N VAL A 40 14.34 2.64 5.11
CA VAL A 40 13.38 2.40 6.19
C VAL A 40 12.87 3.73 6.77
N HIS A 41 11.72 3.69 7.44
CA HIS A 41 11.10 4.84 8.09
C HIS A 41 10.78 6.04 7.17
N THR A 42 10.83 5.84 5.85
CA THR A 42 10.51 6.87 4.85
C THR A 42 9.14 6.57 4.25
N ASP A 43 8.30 7.59 4.06
CA ASP A 43 7.03 7.45 3.35
C ASP A 43 7.28 7.07 1.87
N LEU A 44 6.60 6.03 1.40
CA LEU A 44 6.71 5.45 0.06
C LEU A 44 5.34 5.28 -0.56
N ASN A 45 5.22 5.51 -1.87
CA ASN A 45 4.18 4.88 -2.66
C ASN A 45 4.66 3.49 -3.11
N ILE A 46 3.75 2.52 -3.12
CA ILE A 46 3.98 1.14 -3.58
C ILE A 46 3.08 0.89 -4.77
N LYS A 47 3.60 0.32 -5.86
CA LYS A 47 2.85 0.14 -7.11
C LYS A 47 3.23 -1.15 -7.80
N PHE A 48 2.26 -1.98 -8.16
CA PHE A 48 2.53 -3.14 -9.02
C PHE A 48 2.93 -2.70 -10.43
N SER A 49 3.98 -3.31 -10.97
CA SER A 49 4.44 -3.06 -12.35
C SER A 49 3.73 -3.95 -13.38
N ALA A 50 2.96 -4.94 -12.94
CA ALA A 50 2.19 -5.81 -13.79
C ALA A 50 0.93 -5.11 -14.34
N ALA A 51 0.52 -5.49 -15.54
CA ALA A 51 -0.76 -5.09 -16.11
C ALA A 51 -1.93 -5.63 -15.28
N SER A 52 -3.05 -4.91 -15.29
CA SER A 52 -4.28 -5.26 -14.60
C SER A 52 -5.44 -5.29 -15.59
N ILE A 53 -6.49 -6.07 -15.29
CA ILE A 53 -7.79 -5.98 -15.98
C ILE A 53 -8.53 -4.69 -15.64
N CYS A 54 -8.15 -4.03 -14.56
CA CYS A 54 -8.73 -2.78 -14.11
C CYS A 54 -7.99 -1.59 -14.76
N HIS A 55 -8.74 -0.62 -15.30
CA HIS A 55 -8.18 0.63 -15.83
C HIS A 55 -7.60 1.54 -14.72
N GLN A 56 -8.01 1.30 -13.47
CA GLN A 56 -7.52 1.99 -12.30
C GLN A 56 -6.02 1.78 -12.08
N SER A 57 -5.40 2.73 -11.38
CA SER A 57 -4.01 2.66 -10.94
C SER A 57 -3.74 1.42 -10.08
N THR A 58 -2.54 0.84 -10.19
CA THR A 58 -2.06 -0.25 -9.32
C THR A 58 -1.28 0.24 -8.09
N VAL A 59 -1.29 1.56 -7.84
CA VAL A 59 -0.72 2.17 -6.64
C VAL A 59 -1.56 1.74 -5.44
N TRP A 60 -0.89 1.33 -4.38
CA TRP A 60 -1.52 0.90 -3.14
C TRP A 60 -2.14 2.09 -2.41
N LYS A 61 -3.26 1.83 -1.74
CA LYS A 61 -3.88 2.75 -0.79
C LYS A 61 -4.55 1.97 0.33
N LEU A 62 -4.69 2.60 1.49
CA LEU A 62 -5.64 2.15 2.50
C LEU A 62 -7.06 2.47 2.02
N ASP A 63 -7.93 1.46 1.93
CA ASP A 63 -9.33 1.68 1.58
C ASP A 63 -10.12 2.29 2.75
N SER A 64 -11.40 2.54 2.52
CA SER A 64 -12.35 2.81 3.61
C SER A 64 -12.53 1.58 4.48
N TYR A 65 -12.93 1.79 5.74
CA TYR A 65 -13.21 0.71 6.66
C TYR A 65 -14.32 -0.20 6.11
N ASP A 66 -14.07 -1.50 6.10
CA ASP A 66 -15.07 -2.48 5.72
C ASP A 66 -15.88 -2.85 6.97
N GLU A 67 -17.13 -2.41 7.01
CA GLU A 67 -18.06 -2.67 8.12
C GLU A 67 -18.44 -4.15 8.27
N TRP A 68 -18.38 -4.92 7.18
CA TRP A 68 -18.72 -6.35 7.20
C TRP A 68 -17.58 -7.19 7.77
N ALA A 69 -16.37 -6.95 7.27
CA ALA A 69 -15.15 -7.60 7.75
C ALA A 69 -14.62 -7.00 9.06
N LYS A 70 -15.14 -5.83 9.46
CA LYS A 70 -14.70 -5.05 10.61
C LYS A 70 -13.20 -4.70 10.57
N GLN A 71 -12.68 -4.43 9.38
CA GLN A 71 -11.25 -4.23 9.16
C GLN A 71 -10.96 -3.19 8.07
N TRP A 72 -9.75 -2.63 8.11
CA TRP A 72 -9.17 -1.84 7.03
C TRP A 72 -8.37 -2.74 6.09
N PHE A 73 -8.52 -2.53 4.79
CA PHE A 73 -7.77 -3.28 3.77
C PHE A 73 -6.85 -2.38 2.96
N VAL A 74 -5.76 -2.97 2.48
CA VAL A 74 -4.95 -2.35 1.44
C VAL A 74 -5.50 -2.77 0.07
N THR A 75 -5.87 -1.77 -0.72
CA THR A 75 -6.38 -1.96 -2.08
C THR A 75 -5.53 -1.18 -3.07
N THR A 76 -5.84 -1.30 -4.36
CA THR A 76 -5.20 -0.50 -5.42
C THR A 76 -6.01 0.77 -5.71
N ASN A 77 -5.77 1.43 -6.84
CA ASN A 77 -6.38 2.70 -7.22
C ASN A 77 -5.99 3.88 -6.31
N GLY A 78 -4.76 3.88 -5.81
CA GLY A 78 -4.11 5.02 -5.20
C GLY A 78 -3.54 6.01 -6.23
N VAL A 79 -3.11 7.16 -5.73
CA VAL A 79 -2.44 8.22 -6.49
C VAL A 79 -0.98 8.28 -6.07
N GLU A 80 -0.07 8.24 -7.05
CA GLU A 80 1.37 8.37 -6.84
C GLU A 80 1.77 9.85 -6.70
N GLY A 81 2.59 10.18 -5.70
CA GLY A 81 3.03 11.54 -5.42
C GLY A 81 2.00 12.41 -4.69
N ASN A 82 2.11 13.73 -4.88
CA ASN A 82 1.31 14.76 -4.20
C ASN A 82 1.26 14.58 -2.67
N PRO A 83 2.40 14.54 -1.94
CA PRO A 83 2.41 14.25 -0.51
C PRO A 83 1.67 15.34 0.27
N GLY A 84 0.59 14.96 0.93
CA GLY A 84 -0.25 15.88 1.69
C GLY A 84 -1.56 15.26 2.14
N PRO A 85 -2.51 16.07 2.63
CA PRO A 85 -3.80 15.60 3.14
C PRO A 85 -4.59 14.74 2.14
N GLU A 86 -4.56 15.09 0.86
CA GLU A 86 -5.33 14.41 -0.20
C GLU A 86 -4.86 12.99 -0.50
N THR A 87 -3.56 12.72 -0.35
CA THR A 87 -2.95 11.42 -0.68
C THR A 87 -2.49 10.66 0.55
N THR A 88 -2.84 11.10 1.75
CA THR A 88 -2.34 10.54 3.02
C THR A 88 -2.54 9.01 3.09
N ARG A 89 -3.61 8.48 2.50
CA ARG A 89 -3.91 7.03 2.45
C ARG A 89 -3.03 6.21 1.49
N ASN A 90 -2.20 6.84 0.67
CA ASN A 90 -1.39 6.18 -0.37
C ASN A 90 0.07 5.97 0.07
N TRP A 91 0.42 6.33 1.31
CA TRP A 91 1.78 6.33 1.83
C TRP A 91 1.99 5.24 2.86
N PHE A 92 3.00 4.41 2.61
CA PHE A 92 3.40 3.29 3.44
C PHE A 92 4.87 3.43 3.83
N LYS A 93 5.32 2.66 4.81
CA LYS A 93 6.72 2.60 5.24
C LYS A 93 7.20 1.16 5.26
N ILE A 94 8.50 1.00 5.04
CA ILE A 94 9.22 -0.22 5.36
C ILE A 94 9.91 0.04 6.70
N GLU A 95 9.72 -0.85 7.67
CA GLU A 95 10.36 -0.78 8.97
C GLU A 95 11.19 -2.04 9.21
N LYS A 96 12.25 -1.92 10.00
CA LYS A 96 13.01 -3.10 10.44
C LYS A 96 12.14 -3.94 11.38
N PHE A 97 12.16 -5.25 11.20
CA PHE A 97 11.48 -6.19 12.07
C PHE A 97 12.34 -7.44 12.27
N GLN A 98 12.88 -7.58 13.48
CA GLN A 98 13.88 -8.61 13.80
C GLN A 98 15.05 -8.55 12.79
N ASN A 99 15.33 -9.66 12.10
CA ASN A 99 16.37 -9.77 11.07
C ASN A 99 15.87 -9.42 9.66
N ASN A 100 14.61 -9.00 9.52
CA ASN A 100 13.94 -8.72 8.24
C ASN A 100 13.25 -7.35 8.28
N TYR A 101 12.19 -7.20 7.48
CA TYR A 101 11.41 -5.98 7.36
C TYR A 101 9.93 -6.28 7.45
N LYS A 102 9.16 -5.26 7.83
CA LYS A 102 7.69 -5.25 7.74
C LYS A 102 7.21 -4.01 7.00
N LEU A 103 6.01 -4.13 6.42
CA LEU A 103 5.30 -3.00 5.84
C LEU A 103 4.35 -2.40 6.88
N VAL A 104 4.32 -1.08 6.96
CA VAL A 104 3.51 -0.34 7.92
C VAL A 104 2.74 0.75 7.20
N PHE A 105 1.46 0.91 7.52
CA PHE A 105 0.71 2.12 7.20
C PHE A 105 0.77 3.05 8.41
N CYS A 106 1.60 4.10 8.33
CA CYS A 106 1.72 5.14 9.35
C CYS A 106 2.31 6.41 8.69
N PRO A 107 1.52 7.08 7.83
CA PRO A 107 2.02 8.11 6.93
C PRO A 107 2.40 9.40 7.69
N THR A 108 3.50 10.02 7.30
CA THR A 108 3.97 11.29 7.90
C THR A 108 3.93 12.49 6.95
N VAL A 109 3.30 12.33 5.79
CA VAL A 109 3.14 13.38 4.76
C VAL A 109 2.19 14.51 5.16
N CYS A 110 1.36 14.31 6.20
CA CYS A 110 0.44 15.33 6.72
C CYS A 110 0.55 15.40 8.25
N ARG A 111 1.19 16.45 8.78
CA ARG A 111 1.47 16.60 10.23
C ARG A 111 0.23 16.81 11.11
N HIS A 112 -0.83 17.38 10.56
CA HIS A 112 -2.06 17.70 11.29
C HIS A 112 -3.17 16.66 11.09
N CYS A 113 -2.97 15.70 10.18
CA CYS A 113 -3.95 14.65 9.92
C CYS A 113 -3.91 13.62 11.04
N LYS A 114 -5.09 13.21 11.53
CA LYS A 114 -5.20 12.03 12.39
C LYS A 114 -5.18 10.79 11.50
N VAL A 115 -4.09 10.03 11.57
CA VAL A 115 -3.87 8.83 10.76
C VAL A 115 -3.77 7.62 11.66
N MET A 116 -4.21 6.47 11.15
CA MET A 116 -3.96 5.19 11.79
C MET A 116 -2.50 4.78 11.59
N CYS A 117 -1.90 4.13 12.59
CA CYS A 117 -0.60 3.49 12.50
C CYS A 117 -0.74 2.01 12.81
N LYS A 118 -0.59 1.14 11.80
CA LYS A 118 -0.76 -0.31 11.93
C LYS A 118 0.08 -1.07 10.89
N ASP A 119 0.49 -2.27 11.25
CA ASP A 119 1.21 -3.19 10.38
C ASP A 119 0.29 -3.72 9.26
N VAL A 120 0.84 -3.86 8.05
CA VAL A 120 0.08 -4.21 6.82
C VAL A 120 -0.30 -5.68 6.75
N ASP A 121 0.40 -6.55 7.47
CA ASP A 121 0.08 -7.98 7.60
C ASP A 121 -1.35 -8.22 8.11
N HIS A 122 -1.87 -7.31 8.94
CA HIS A 122 -3.24 -7.31 9.43
C HIS A 122 -4.23 -6.54 8.53
N MET A 123 -3.91 -6.35 7.25
CA MET A 123 -4.71 -5.60 6.27
C MET A 123 -4.76 -6.24 4.86
N ILE A 124 -4.14 -7.40 4.67
CA ILE A 124 -4.07 -8.12 3.38
C ILE A 124 -4.50 -9.58 3.51
#